data_AF-A0A151Y5A8-F1
#
_entry.id   AF-A0A151Y5A8-F1
#
_cell.length_a   1.000
_cell.length_b   1.000
_cell.length_c   1.000
_cell.angle_alpha   90.00
_cell.angle_beta   90.00
_cell.angle_gamma   90.00
#
_symmetry.space_group_name_H-M   'P 1'
#
loop_
_entity.id
_entity.type
_entity.pdbx_description
1 polymer ?
#
loop_
_entity_poly.entity_id
_entity_poly.type
_entity_poly.pdbx_seq_one_letter_code
_entity_poly.pdbx_strand_id
1 'polypeptide(L)' 'MKRSRKLAVPPKISWTTEQDIYLIENSTLDISQLCIQLAFTEEQIIERKEVLGLIRRERQMRRFRGK' A
#
# COMPACT_ATOMS: atom_id res chain seq x y z
N MET A 1 -2.61 31.65 30.15
CA MET A 1 -3.06 30.40 29.48
C MET A 1 -1.89 29.83 28.68
N LYS A 2 -1.38 28.64 29.02
CA LYS A 2 -0.31 27.98 28.27
C LYS A 2 -0.90 27.43 26.97
N ARG A 3 -0.53 28.00 25.81
CA ARG A 3 -0.96 27.51 24.49
C ARG A 3 -0.29 26.16 24.25
N SER A 4 -1.03 25.08 24.42
CA SER A 4 -0.61 23.73 24.01
C SER A 4 -0.30 23.79 22.52
N ARG A 5 0.98 23.65 22.16
CA ARG A 5 1.40 23.53 20.76
C ARG A 5 0.77 22.24 20.24
N LYS A 6 -0.27 22.35 19.41
CA LYS A 6 -0.81 21.21 18.67
C LYS A 6 0.35 20.69 17.82
N LEU A 7 0.90 19.53 18.19
CA LEU A 7 1.83 18.80 17.35
C LEU A 7 1.12 18.60 16.01
N ALA A 8 1.71 19.10 14.93
CA ALA A 8 1.16 18.90 13.60
C ALA A 8 1.12 17.39 13.35
N VAL A 9 -0.09 16.83 13.31
CA VAL A 9 -0.30 15.45 12.84
C VAL A 9 0.28 15.41 11.43
N PRO A 10 1.22 14.49 11.13
CA PRO A 10 1.75 14.35 9.78
C PRO A 10 0.58 14.23 8.80
N PRO A 11 0.66 14.86 7.61
CA PRO A 11 -0.39 14.71 6.62
C PRO A 11 -0.63 13.22 6.39
N LYS A 12 -1.87 12.77 6.62
CA LYS A 12 -2.26 11.40 6.28
C LYS A 12 -1.95 11.21 4.80
N ILE A 13 -1.06 10.28 4.49
CA ILE A 13 -0.78 9.86 3.12
C ILE A 13 -2.12 9.38 2.53
N SER A 14 -2.64 10.11 1.54
CA SER A 14 -3.93 9.83 0.94
C SER A 14 -3.70 9.07 -0.36
N TRP A 15 -4.05 7.79 -0.37
CA TRP A 15 -4.13 6.99 -1.58
C TRP A 15 -5.34 7.43 -2.41
N THR A 16 -5.15 7.64 -3.70
CA THR A 16 -6.27 7.86 -4.63
C THR A 16 -6.85 6.52 -5.09
N THR A 17 -8.07 6.55 -5.61
CA THR A 17 -8.71 5.37 -6.18
C THR A 17 -7.92 4.83 -7.37
N GLU A 18 -7.34 5.69 -8.20
CA GLU A 18 -6.51 5.28 -9.34
C GLU A 18 -5.23 4.58 -8.90
N GLN A 19 -4.60 5.06 -7.81
CA GLN A 19 -3.42 4.41 -7.24
C GLN A 19 -3.76 3.03 -6.66
N ASP A 20 -4.92 2.89 -6.00
CA ASP A 20 -5.41 1.61 -5.53
C ASP A 20 -5.68 0.64 -6.69
N ILE A 21 -6.38 1.10 -7.74
CA ILE A 21 -6.65 0.32 -8.94
C ILE A 21 -5.33 -0.17 -9.54
N TYR A 22 -4.38 0.74 -9.75
CA TYR A 22 -3.07 0.39 -10.29
C TYR A 22 -2.36 -0.67 -9.44
N LEU A 23 -2.37 -0.50 -8.11
CA LEU A 23 -1.74 -1.44 -7.18
C LEU A 23 -2.42 -2.82 -7.18
N ILE A 24 -3.75 -2.89 -7.34
CA ILE A 24 -4.51 -4.14 -7.42
C ILE A 24 -4.17 -4.88 -8.71
N GLU A 25 -4.25 -4.18 -9.85
CA GLU A 25 -3.99 -4.75 -11.18
C GLU A 25 -2.54 -5.24 -11.31
N ASN A 26 -1.60 -4.48 -10.74
CA ASN A 26 -0.16 -4.73 -10.84
C ASN A 26 0.43 -5.31 -9.54
N SER A 27 -0.39 -5.96 -8.71
CA SER A 27 0.00 -6.44 -7.37
C SER A 27 1.18 -7.41 -7.35
N THR A 28 1.42 -8.10 -8.47
CA THR A 28 2.50 -9.07 -8.67
C THR A 28 3.79 -8.46 -9.21
N LEU A 29 3.80 -7.16 -9.57
CA LEU A 29 5.04 -6.47 -9.95
C LEU A 29 6.01 -6.41 -8.76
N ASP A 30 7.28 -6.26 -9.09
CA ASP A 30 8.31 -6.07 -8.07
C ASP A 30 8.05 -4.79 -7.28
N ILE A 31 8.38 -4.83 -5.99
CA ILE A 31 8.07 -3.71 -5.12
C ILE A 31 8.83 -2.44 -5.51
N SER A 32 10.05 -2.57 -6.04
CA SER A 32 10.81 -1.42 -6.54
C SER A 32 10.12 -0.72 -7.71
N GLN A 33 9.49 -1.49 -8.61
CA GLN A 33 8.73 -0.95 -9.74
C GLN A 33 7.47 -0.24 -9.27
N LEU A 34 6.79 -0.80 -8.27
CA LEU A 34 5.62 -0.16 -7.66
C LEU A 34 6.00 1.14 -6.95
N CYS A 35 7.13 1.18 -6.25
CA CYS A 35 7.64 2.41 -5.61
C CYS A 35 7.87 3.52 -6.64
N ILE A 36 8.48 3.19 -7.79
CA ILE A 36 8.75 4.15 -8.86
C ILE A 36 7.45 4.69 -9.46
N GLN A 37 6.49 3.81 -9.76
CA GLN A 37 5.27 4.19 -10.47
C GLN A 37 4.27 4.94 -9.59
N LEU A 38 4.15 4.54 -8.32
CA LEU A 38 3.20 5.14 -7.39
C LEU A 38 3.81 6.27 -6.55
N ALA A 39 5.12 6.49 -6.64
CA ALA A 39 5.88 7.46 -5.86
C ALA A 39 5.68 7.30 -4.34
N PHE A 40 5.63 6.04 -3.89
CA PHE A 40 5.53 5.67 -2.47
C PHE A 40 6.75 4.85 -2.05
N THR A 41 7.01 4.82 -0.75
CA THR A 41 8.03 3.94 -0.17
C THR A 41 7.57 2.50 -0.16
N GLU A 42 8.53 1.60 0.04
CA GLU A 42 8.28 0.17 0.15
C GLU A 42 7.29 -0.13 1.28
N GLU A 43 7.48 0.49 2.44
CA GLU A 43 6.63 0.31 3.61
C GLU A 43 5.19 0.77 3.35
N GLN A 44 5.01 1.90 2.66
CA GLN A 44 3.70 2.43 2.30
C GLN A 44 2.96 1.49 1.34
N ILE A 45 3.68 0.90 0.38
CA ILE A 45 3.11 -0.08 -0.55
C ILE A 45 2.74 -1.37 0.17
N ILE A 46 3.58 -1.87 1.09
CA ILE A 46 3.27 -3.06 1.88
C ILE A 46 2.05 -2.82 2.77
N GLU A 47 2.01 -1.69 3.48
CA GLU A 47 0.87 -1.31 4.31
C GLU A 47 -0.40 -1.26 3.47
N ARG A 48 -0.35 -0.63 2.28
CA ARG A 48 -1.51 -0.55 1.41
C ARG A 48 -1.92 -1.91 0.86
N LYS A 49 -0.97 -2.78 0.49
CA LYS A 49 -1.26 -4.16 0.08
C LYS A 49 -1.95 -4.97 1.19
N GLU A 50 -1.63 -4.75 2.45
CA GLU A 50 -2.34 -5.39 3.58
C GLU A 50 -3.76 -4.82 3.73
N VAL A 51 -3.94 -3.50 3.65
CA VAL A 51 -5.26 -2.84 3.71
C VAL A 51 -6.19 -3.31 2.58
N LEU A 52 -5.65 -3.45 1.36
CA LEU A 52 -6.39 -3.95 0.20
C LEU A 52 -6.54 -5.49 0.19
N GLY A 53 -6.00 -6.20 1.18
CA GLY A 53 -6.08 -7.66 1.29
C GLY A 53 -5.29 -8.43 0.22
N LEU A 54 -4.39 -7.76 -0.51
CA LEU A 54 -3.64 -8.34 -1.62
C LEU A 54 -2.66 -9.42 -1.15
N ILE A 55 -2.02 -9.22 0.01
CA ILE A 55 -1.11 -10.20 0.61
C ILE A 55 -1.86 -11.50 0.97
N ARG A 56 -3.06 -11.38 1.55
CA ARG A 56 -3.90 -12.53 1.92
C ARG A 56 -4.37 -13.29 0.69
N ARG A 57 -4.82 -12.55 -0.34
CA ARG A 57 -5.22 -13.12 -1.63
C ARG A 57 -4.08 -13.90 -2.26
N GLU A 58 -2.87 -13.34 -2.30
CA GLU A 58 -1.71 -14.01 -2.90
C GLU A 58 -1.40 -15.34 -2.20
N ARG A 59 -1.38 -15.35 -0.85
CA ARG A 59 -1.16 -16.58 -0.07
C ARG A 59 -2.21 -17.65 -0.36
N GLN A 60 -3.48 -17.26 -0.48
CA GLN A 60 -4.56 -18.19 -0.82
C GLN A 60 -4.36 -18.77 -2.21
N MET A 61 -4.02 -17.94 -3.21
CA MET A 61 -3.80 -18.38 -4.59
C MET A 61 -2.61 -19.35 -4.72
N ARG A 62 -1.55 -19.19 -3.92
CA ARG A 62 -0.42 -20.15 -3.89
C ARG A 62 -0.86 -21.57 -3.56
N ARG A 63 -1.90 -21.75 -2.73
CA ARG A 63 -2.45 -23.08 -2.39
C ARG A 63 -3.09 -23.79 -3.57
N PHE A 64 -3.51 -23.04 -4.59
CA PHE A 64 -4.16 -23.58 -5.80
C PHE A 64 -3.18 -23.78 -6.97
N ARG A 65 -1.95 -23.25 -6.88
CA ARG A 65 -0.93 -23.37 -7.94
C ARG A 65 -0.09 -24.65 -7.88
N GLY A 66 -0.24 -25.46 -6.84
CA GLY A 66 0.51 -26.70 -6.61
C GLY A 66 -0.29 -27.99 -6.83
N LYS A 67 -1.30 -27.98 -7.71
CA LYS A 67 -2.05 -29.18 -8.12
C LYS A 67 -1.84 -29.43 -9.61
#